data_AF-A0A926ELM3-F1
#
_entry.id   AF-A0A926ELM3-F1
#
_cell.length_a   1.000
_cell.length_b   1.000
_cell.length_c   1.000
_cell.angle_alpha   90.00
_cell.angle_beta   90.00
_cell.angle_gamma   90.00
#
_symmetry.space_group_name_H-M   'P 1'
#
loop_
_entity.id
_entity.type
_entity.pdbx_description
1 polymer ?
#
loop_
_entity_poly.entity_id
_entity_poly.type
_entity_poly.pdbx_seq_one_letter_code
_entity_poly.pdbx_strand_id
1 'polypeptide(L)'
;MNKRLQDYINNLFSQVPNSTYAQELKEEMLTNLSDRYEDLLREGKSKEEAFIIVTSSIGDIRELLSGLDESAVIITTKDIEKRRRKSALITSFAVMLYILGGTVLICSSFFGAENLGLILLLIMVTVATGMLVYDQCSKPAVLKDESHPERVRMTSEEKRKNELESIVSSILWTSIVAIYLLLGFMGDLWSYSWIIFIIGAALQNIVHLVFKLKEK
;
A
#
# COMPACT_ATOMS: atom_id res chain seq x y z
N MET A 1 -2.04 17.67 31.03
CA MET A 1 -1.18 17.61 29.81
C MET A 1 -0.99 18.98 29.17
N ASN A 2 0.26 19.47 29.14
CA ASN A 2 0.61 20.79 28.63
C ASN A 2 0.88 20.74 27.11
N LYS A 3 0.06 21.43 26.31
CA LYS A 3 0.20 21.48 24.83
C LYS A 3 1.58 21.96 24.38
N ARG A 4 2.19 22.93 25.08
CA ARG A 4 3.52 23.46 24.71
C ARG A 4 4.62 22.39 24.80
N LEU A 5 4.57 21.51 25.81
CA LEU A 5 5.56 20.45 25.98
C LEU A 5 5.39 19.37 24.91
N GLN A 6 4.13 19.03 24.59
CA GLN A 6 3.82 18.16 23.46
C GLN A 6 4.34 18.69 22.13
N ASP A 7 4.09 19.97 21.84
CA ASP A 7 4.55 20.59 20.60
C ASP A 7 6.08 20.61 20.51
N TYR A 8 6.78 20.84 21.62
CA TYR A 8 8.24 20.78 21.68
C TYR A 8 8.78 19.37 21.39
N ILE A 9 8.24 18.33 22.03
CA ILE A 9 8.66 16.94 21.80
C ILE A 9 8.30 16.48 20.39
N ASN A 10 7.11 16.85 19.90
CA ASN A 10 6.71 16.57 18.52
C ASN A 10 7.70 17.15 17.51
N ASN A 11 8.18 18.37 17.75
CA ASN A 11 9.18 19.01 16.92
C ASN A 11 10.55 18.33 17.03
N LEU A 12 10.95 17.92 18.24
CA LEU A 12 12.20 17.18 18.47
C LEU A 12 12.25 15.85 17.69
N PHE A 13 11.12 15.15 17.59
CA PHE A 13 11.00 13.90 16.84
C PHE A 13 10.60 14.10 15.36
N SER A 14 10.46 15.34 14.88
CA SER A 14 9.98 15.61 13.50
C SER A 14 10.93 15.14 12.40
N GLN A 15 12.23 15.03 12.72
CA GLN A 15 13.26 14.56 11.80
C GLN A 15 13.58 13.07 11.98
N VAL A 16 12.98 12.40 12.97
CA VAL A 16 13.22 10.99 13.24
C VAL A 16 12.28 10.15 12.37
N PRO A 17 12.76 9.06 11.74
CA PRO A 17 11.92 8.19 10.94
C PRO A 17 10.78 7.62 11.78
N ASN A 18 9.60 7.57 11.18
CA ASN A 18 8.39 7.09 11.84
C ASN A 18 8.42 5.56 12.01
N SER A 19 9.19 5.09 12.99
CA SER A 19 9.30 3.69 13.39
C SER A 19 8.53 3.43 14.68
N THR A 20 8.14 2.17 14.92
CA THR A 20 7.47 1.75 16.17
C THR A 20 8.30 2.13 17.40
N TYR A 21 9.61 1.88 17.35
CA TYR A 21 10.52 2.23 18.44
C TYR A 21 10.60 3.75 18.69
N ALA A 22 10.65 4.55 17.62
CA ALA A 22 10.65 6.02 17.76
C ALA A 22 9.33 6.54 18.35
N GLN A 23 8.20 5.89 18.04
CA GLN A 23 6.90 6.22 18.64
C GLN A 23 6.84 5.84 20.12
N GLU A 24 7.28 4.63 20.48
CA GLU A 24 7.34 4.15 21.86
C GLU A 24 8.21 5.07 22.73
N LEU A 25 9.42 5.40 22.26
CA LEU A 25 10.32 6.31 22.97
C LEU A 25 9.72 7.71 23.12
N LYS A 26 9.05 8.21 22.09
CA LYS A 26 8.36 9.50 22.12
C LYS A 26 7.25 9.51 23.17
N GLU A 27 6.45 8.45 23.25
CA GLU A 27 5.38 8.30 24.24
C GLU A 27 5.93 8.19 25.66
N GLU A 28 6.99 7.40 25.84
CA GLU A 28 7.68 7.26 27.13
C GLU A 28 8.25 8.60 27.60
N MET A 29 8.95 9.32 26.72
CA MET A 29 9.48 10.66 27.01
C MET A 29 8.37 11.66 27.29
N LEU A 30 7.27 11.62 26.56
CA LEU A 30 6.12 12.48 26.80
C LEU A 30 5.54 12.27 28.19
N THR A 31 5.43 11.02 28.60
CA THR A 31 4.92 10.65 29.93
C THR A 31 5.88 11.14 31.01
N ASN A 32 7.15 10.71 30.96
CA ASN A 32 8.15 11.05 31.95
C ASN A 32 8.38 12.58 32.09
N LEU A 33 8.44 13.31 30.98
CA LEU A 33 8.65 14.77 31.00
C LEU A 33 7.38 15.52 31.42
N SER A 34 6.20 15.01 31.10
CA SER A 34 4.94 15.61 31.56
C SER A 34 4.77 15.44 33.06
N ASP A 35 5.06 14.27 33.60
CA ASP A 35 4.98 13.99 35.03
C ASP A 35 5.93 14.90 35.81
N ARG A 36 7.18 15.01 35.35
CA ARG A 36 8.18 15.91 35.95
C ARG A 36 7.79 17.39 35.85
N TYR A 37 7.13 17.78 34.75
CA TYR A 37 6.59 19.13 34.62
C TYR A 37 5.46 19.40 35.63
N GLU A 38 4.56 18.44 35.85
CA GLU A 38 3.47 18.58 36.82
C GLU A 38 3.97 18.61 38.27
N ASP A 39 5.00 17.85 38.60
CA ASP A 39 5.60 17.88 39.94
C ASP A 39 6.24 19.23 40.27
N LEU A 40 6.94 19.85 39.31
CA LEU A 40 7.50 21.20 39.48
C LEU A 40 6.41 22.25 39.73
N LEU A 41 5.23 22.10 39.12
CA LEU A 41 4.10 22.97 39.40
C LEU A 41 3.56 22.76 40.82
N ARG A 42 3.55 21.52 41.33
CA ARG A 42 3.15 21.21 42.71
C ARG A 42 4.14 21.75 43.74
N GLU A 43 5.43 21.81 43.40
CA GLU A 43 6.48 22.45 44.20
C GLU A 43 6.38 23.99 44.22
N GLY A 44 5.42 24.58 43.49
CA GLY A 44 5.18 26.02 43.46
C GLY A 44 6.01 26.78 42.42
N LYS A 45 6.68 26.09 41.49
CA LYS A 45 7.35 26.74 40.35
C LYS A 45 6.31 27.34 39.41
N SER A 46 6.70 28.45 38.77
CA SER A 46 5.89 29.02 37.68
C SER A 46 5.88 28.08 36.45
N LYS A 47 4.85 28.23 35.60
CA LYS A 47 4.71 27.42 34.37
C LYS A 47 5.91 27.59 33.43
N GLU A 48 6.46 28.80 33.38
CA GLU A 48 7.63 29.17 32.59
C GLU A 48 8.92 28.58 33.17
N GLU A 49 9.14 28.67 34.48
CA GLU A 49 10.31 28.06 35.13
C GLU A 49 10.31 26.53 35.00
N ALA A 50 9.17 25.89 35.25
CA ALA A 50 9.02 24.45 35.10
C ALA A 50 9.35 23.99 33.67
N PHE A 51 8.95 24.77 32.67
CA PHE A 51 9.23 24.46 31.26
C PHE A 51 10.73 24.57 30.94
N ILE A 52 11.40 25.63 31.41
CA ILE A 52 12.85 25.81 31.21
C ILE A 52 13.64 24.67 31.86
N ILE A 53 13.28 24.27 33.08
CA ILE A 53 13.93 23.17 33.80
C ILE A 53 13.79 21.86 33.01
N VAL A 54 12.57 21.51 32.60
CA VAL A 54 12.31 20.26 31.86
C VAL A 54 12.98 20.24 30.49
N THR A 55 13.00 21.38 29.78
CA THR A 55 13.65 21.46 28.46
C THR A 55 15.18 21.45 28.53
N SER A 56 15.77 21.97 29.61
CA SER A 56 17.24 21.92 29.81
C SER A 56 17.77 20.49 29.95
N SER A 57 16.98 19.58 30.53
CA SER A 57 17.33 18.16 30.67
C SER A 57 17.27 17.35 29.38
N ILE A 58 16.84 17.95 28.26
CA ILE A 58 16.66 17.28 26.95
C ILE A 58 17.92 17.35 26.07
N GLY A 59 18.99 18.02 26.53
CA GLY A 59 20.25 18.18 25.76
C GLY A 59 20.81 16.86 25.22
N ASP A 60 20.98 15.85 26.07
CA ASP A 60 21.56 14.54 25.71
C ASP A 60 20.64 13.70 24.80
N ILE A 61 19.35 14.01 24.77
CA ILE A 61 18.36 13.27 23.99
C ILE A 61 18.56 13.51 22.49
N ARG A 62 19.09 14.67 22.10
CA ARG A 62 19.39 14.97 20.68
C ARG A 62 20.47 14.05 20.12
N GLU A 63 21.46 13.70 20.94
CA GLU A 63 22.51 12.76 20.56
C GLU A 63 21.95 11.34 20.44
N LEU A 64 21.10 10.92 21.38
CA LEU A 64 20.40 9.64 21.29
C LEU A 64 19.50 9.55 20.04
N LEU A 65 18.74 10.61 19.73
CA LEU A 65 17.88 10.67 18.55
C LEU A 65 18.65 10.56 17.24
N SER A 66 19.88 11.08 17.17
CA SER A 66 20.72 10.94 15.97
C SER A 66 21.09 9.48 15.67
N GLY A 67 21.37 8.67 16.70
CA GLY A 67 21.61 7.23 16.54
C GLY A 67 20.35 6.44 16.21
N LEU A 68 19.17 6.97 16.56
CA LEU A 68 17.89 6.39 16.18
C LEU A 68 17.53 6.61 14.73
N ASP A 69 17.99 7.69 14.10
CA ASP A 69 17.75 7.92 12.67
C ASP A 69 18.39 6.80 11.85
N GLU A 70 19.68 6.52 12.07
CA GLU A 70 20.39 5.43 11.39
C GLU A 70 19.79 4.05 11.71
N SER A 71 19.48 3.78 12.98
CA SER A 71 18.87 2.52 13.40
C SER A 71 17.45 2.35 12.82
N ALA A 72 16.64 3.41 12.81
CA ALA A 72 15.28 3.37 12.29
C ALA A 72 15.27 3.23 10.75
N VAL A 73 16.21 3.84 10.03
CA VAL A 73 16.41 3.60 8.60
C VAL A 73 16.74 2.11 8.34
N ILE A 74 17.66 1.52 9.12
CA ILE A 74 18.02 0.11 9.00
C ILE A 74 16.84 -0.83 9.34
N ILE A 75 16.06 -0.51 10.38
CA ILE A 75 14.87 -1.29 10.77
C ILE A 75 13.81 -1.20 9.66
N THR A 76 13.54 0.02 9.18
CA THR A 76 12.55 0.27 8.13
C THR A 76 12.89 -0.50 6.85
N THR A 77 14.15 -0.47 6.41
CA THR A 77 14.60 -1.21 5.22
C THR A 77 14.48 -2.73 5.40
N LYS A 78 14.84 -3.26 6.57
CA LYS A 78 14.66 -4.69 6.88
C LYS A 78 13.19 -5.12 6.93
N ASP A 79 12.31 -4.31 7.51
CA ASP A 79 10.89 -4.59 7.58
C ASP A 79 10.22 -4.56 6.20
N ILE A 80 10.62 -3.60 5.36
CA ILE A 80 10.22 -3.50 3.96
C ILE A 80 10.62 -4.78 3.20
N GLU A 81 11.88 -5.24 3.35
CA GLU A 81 12.35 -6.43 2.65
C GLU A 81 11.64 -7.71 3.13
N LYS A 82 11.44 -7.85 4.45
CA LYS A 82 10.69 -8.97 5.04
C LYS A 82 9.25 -9.03 4.50
N ARG A 83 8.60 -7.87 4.38
CA ARG A 83 7.25 -7.76 3.83
C ARG A 83 7.21 -8.07 2.34
N ARG A 84 8.22 -7.63 1.58
CA ARG A 84 8.39 -7.98 0.16
C ARG A 84 8.51 -9.50 -0.04
N ARG A 85 9.30 -10.19 0.80
CA ARG A 85 9.42 -11.66 0.75
C ARG A 85 8.09 -12.35 1.06
N LYS A 86 7.36 -11.91 2.10
CA LYS A 86 6.03 -12.46 2.41
C LYS A 86 5.05 -12.28 1.24
N SER A 87 5.04 -11.11 0.63
CA SER A 87 4.18 -10.81 -0.51
C SER A 87 4.49 -11.69 -1.72
N ALA A 88 5.77 -11.88 -2.03
CA ALA A 88 6.20 -12.79 -3.08
C ALA A 88 5.75 -14.24 -2.80
N LEU A 89 5.85 -14.70 -1.54
CA LEU A 89 5.39 -16.03 -1.14
C LEU A 89 3.87 -16.20 -1.32
N ILE A 90 3.07 -15.22 -0.89
CA ILE A 90 1.61 -15.24 -1.06
C ILE A 90 1.26 -15.30 -2.56
N THR A 91 1.93 -14.49 -3.37
CA THR A 91 1.72 -14.45 -4.82
C THR A 91 2.06 -15.81 -5.46
N SER A 92 3.22 -16.38 -5.13
CA SER A 92 3.63 -17.69 -5.65
C SER A 92 2.67 -18.81 -5.22
N PHE A 93 2.20 -18.80 -3.97
CA PHE A 93 1.26 -19.80 -3.47
C PHE A 93 -0.11 -19.70 -4.17
N ALA A 94 -0.62 -18.48 -4.38
CA ALA A 94 -1.86 -18.28 -5.13
C ALA A 94 -1.76 -18.78 -6.57
N VAL A 95 -0.63 -18.50 -7.26
CA VAL A 95 -0.39 -19.00 -8.62
C VAL A 95 -0.33 -20.53 -8.66
N MET A 96 0.35 -21.14 -7.68
CA MET A 96 0.39 -22.60 -7.55
C MET A 96 -1.01 -23.18 -7.36
N LEU A 97 -1.88 -22.54 -6.57
CA LEU A 97 -3.24 -23.00 -6.32
C LEU A 97 -4.11 -22.95 -7.59
N TYR A 98 -3.91 -21.98 -8.49
CA TYR A 98 -4.60 -21.96 -9.79
C TYR A 98 -4.19 -23.13 -10.69
N ILE A 99 -2.88 -23.40 -10.77
CA ILE A 99 -2.34 -24.51 -11.56
C ILE A 99 -2.83 -25.84 -10.99
N LEU A 100 -2.80 -25.99 -9.67
CA LEU A 100 -3.34 -27.15 -8.96
C LEU A 100 -4.84 -27.32 -9.24
N GLY A 101 -5.62 -26.23 -9.25
CA GLY A 101 -7.04 -26.25 -9.57
C GLY A 101 -7.34 -26.82 -10.94
N GLY A 102 -6.64 -26.32 -11.97
CA GLY A 102 -6.77 -26.88 -13.32
C GLY A 102 -6.38 -28.36 -13.37
N THR A 103 -5.32 -28.74 -12.65
CA THR A 103 -4.84 -30.13 -12.60
C THR A 103 -5.86 -31.06 -11.94
N VAL A 104 -6.48 -30.63 -10.84
CA VAL A 104 -7.53 -31.39 -10.16
C VAL A 104 -8.76 -31.53 -11.03
N LEU A 105 -9.18 -30.47 -11.73
CA LEU A 105 -10.32 -30.56 -12.67
C LEU A 105 -10.07 -31.63 -13.75
N ILE A 106 -8.89 -31.59 -14.38
CA ILE A 106 -8.51 -32.53 -15.42
C ILE A 106 -8.47 -33.96 -14.85
N CYS A 107 -7.86 -34.15 -13.67
CA CYS A 107 -7.79 -35.44 -13.00
C CYS A 107 -9.18 -35.99 -12.66
N SER A 108 -10.05 -35.18 -12.07
CA SER A 108 -11.44 -35.55 -11.73
C SER A 108 -12.27 -35.94 -12.96
N SER A 109 -11.97 -35.37 -14.13
CA SER A 109 -12.60 -35.75 -15.39
C SER A 109 -12.31 -37.20 -15.79
N PHE A 110 -11.11 -37.73 -15.50
CA PHE A 110 -10.77 -39.13 -15.77
C PHE A 110 -11.51 -40.13 -14.87
N PHE A 111 -11.96 -39.69 -13.69
CA PHE A 111 -12.73 -40.51 -12.74
C PHE A 111 -14.26 -40.35 -12.90
N GLY A 112 -14.72 -39.57 -13.88
CA GLY A 112 -16.15 -39.27 -14.06
C GLY A 112 -16.75 -38.37 -12.96
N ALA A 113 -15.91 -37.69 -12.18
CA ALA A 113 -16.31 -36.82 -11.07
C ALA A 113 -16.19 -35.32 -11.45
N GLU A 114 -16.61 -34.97 -12.67
CA GLU A 114 -16.47 -33.63 -13.26
C GLU A 114 -17.12 -32.52 -12.42
N ASN A 115 -18.32 -32.75 -11.89
CA ASN A 115 -19.02 -31.79 -11.03
C ASN A 115 -18.24 -31.52 -9.73
N LEU A 116 -17.62 -32.55 -9.15
CA LEU A 116 -16.83 -32.42 -7.93
C LEU A 116 -15.52 -31.68 -8.22
N GLY A 117 -14.87 -31.99 -9.34
CA GLY A 117 -13.68 -31.26 -9.82
C GLY A 117 -13.95 -29.78 -10.04
N LEU A 118 -15.08 -29.42 -10.64
CA LEU A 118 -15.51 -28.04 -10.84
C LEU A 118 -15.74 -27.29 -9.52
N ILE A 119 -16.44 -27.91 -8.56
CA ILE A 119 -16.67 -27.30 -7.23
C ILE A 119 -15.33 -27.05 -6.54
N LEU A 120 -14.41 -28.01 -6.57
CA LEU A 120 -13.11 -27.88 -5.94
C LEU A 120 -12.26 -26.78 -6.60
N LEU A 121 -12.29 -26.70 -7.93
CA LEU A 121 -11.65 -25.62 -8.69
C LEU A 121 -12.16 -24.25 -8.23
N LEU A 122 -13.48 -24.06 -8.17
CA LEU A 122 -14.07 -22.76 -7.79
C LEU A 122 -13.67 -22.34 -6.37
N ILE A 123 -13.62 -23.29 -5.43
CA ILE A 123 -13.14 -23.02 -4.07
C ILE A 123 -11.67 -22.58 -4.10
N MET A 124 -10.81 -23.29 -4.82
CA MET A 124 -9.39 -22.94 -4.90
C MET A 124 -9.14 -21.60 -5.61
N VAL A 125 -9.90 -21.30 -6.67
CA VAL A 125 -9.85 -20.00 -7.36
C VAL A 125 -10.27 -18.87 -6.41
N THR A 126 -11.33 -19.08 -5.62
CA THR A 126 -11.80 -18.09 -4.65
C THR A 126 -10.75 -17.80 -3.58
N VAL A 127 -10.13 -18.85 -3.02
CA VAL A 127 -9.06 -18.72 -2.04
C VAL A 127 -7.84 -18.01 -2.63
N ALA A 128 -7.39 -18.42 -3.82
CA ALA A 128 -6.25 -17.81 -4.50
C ALA A 128 -6.47 -16.33 -4.81
N THR A 129 -7.66 -15.97 -5.31
CA THR A 129 -8.01 -14.58 -5.61
C THR A 129 -8.06 -13.75 -4.34
N GLY A 130 -8.68 -14.25 -3.27
CA GLY A 130 -8.72 -13.58 -1.97
C GLY A 130 -7.32 -13.30 -1.40
N MET A 131 -6.40 -14.27 -1.53
CA MET A 131 -5.00 -14.11 -1.13
C MET A 131 -4.28 -13.01 -1.92
N LEU A 132 -4.47 -12.95 -3.25
CA LEU A 132 -3.86 -11.91 -4.09
C LEU A 132 -4.40 -10.52 -3.79
N VAL A 133 -5.72 -10.38 -3.59
CA VAL A 133 -6.33 -9.09 -3.25
C VAL A 133 -5.84 -8.61 -1.89
N TYR A 134 -5.77 -9.50 -0.90
CA TYR A 134 -5.22 -9.17 0.42
C TYR A 134 -3.76 -8.70 0.31
N ASP A 135 -2.93 -9.41 -0.45
CA ASP A 135 -1.53 -9.02 -0.67
C ASP A 135 -1.43 -7.63 -1.33
N GLN A 136 -2.20 -7.40 -2.39
CA GLN A 136 -2.23 -6.15 -3.16
C GLN A 136 -2.64 -4.92 -2.32
N CYS A 137 -3.61 -5.11 -1.42
CA CYS A 137 -4.09 -4.09 -0.49
C CYS A 137 -3.11 -3.86 0.67
N SER A 138 -2.42 -4.91 1.12
CA SER A 138 -1.50 -4.80 2.25
C SER A 138 -0.17 -4.11 1.91
N LYS A 139 0.21 -4.02 0.63
CA LYS A 139 1.47 -3.39 0.17
C LYS A 139 1.50 -1.89 0.54
N PRO A 140 2.47 -1.44 1.36
CA PRO A 140 2.60 -0.03 1.72
C PRO A 140 2.91 0.82 0.48
N ALA A 141 2.43 2.07 0.47
CA ALA A 141 2.57 2.99 -0.67
C ALA A 141 4.03 3.19 -1.10
N VAL A 142 4.97 3.22 -0.14
CA VAL A 142 6.42 3.35 -0.40
C VAL A 142 6.95 2.24 -1.32
N LEU A 143 6.51 0.99 -1.14
CA LEU A 143 6.91 -0.12 -2.01
C LEU A 143 6.30 -0.05 -3.42
N LYS A 144 5.13 0.59 -3.57
CA LYS A 144 4.51 0.83 -4.88
C LYS A 144 5.22 1.96 -5.64
N ASP A 145 5.76 2.94 -4.93
CA ASP A 145 6.47 4.07 -5.53
C ASP A 145 7.89 3.70 -5.96
N GLU A 146 8.61 2.87 -5.19
CA GLU A 146 9.94 2.37 -5.61
C GLU A 146 9.90 1.56 -6.90
N SER A 147 8.81 0.85 -7.20
CA SER A 147 8.66 0.15 -8.49
C SER A 147 8.56 1.08 -9.70
N HIS A 148 8.27 2.37 -9.48
CA HIS A 148 8.18 3.39 -10.51
C HIS A 148 8.90 4.67 -10.06
N PRO A 149 10.25 4.71 -10.06
CA PRO A 149 11.02 5.84 -9.55
C PRO A 149 10.74 7.15 -10.31
N GLU A 150 10.21 7.06 -11.54
CA GLU A 150 9.70 8.21 -12.29
C GLU A 150 8.53 8.92 -11.58
N ARG A 151 7.60 8.19 -10.94
CA ARG A 151 6.40 8.76 -10.31
C ARG A 151 6.69 9.65 -9.12
N VAL A 152 7.77 9.36 -8.40
CA VAL A 152 8.25 10.16 -7.26
C VAL A 152 8.74 11.55 -7.71
N ARG A 153 9.20 11.69 -8.96
CA ARG A 153 9.73 12.94 -9.52
C ARG A 153 8.77 13.66 -10.46
N MET A 154 7.56 13.15 -10.67
CA MET A 154 6.60 13.76 -11.59
C MET A 154 6.11 15.11 -11.09
N THR A 155 6.04 16.06 -12.00
CA THR A 155 5.39 17.35 -11.76
C THR A 155 3.89 17.16 -11.51
N SER A 156 3.26 18.10 -10.80
CA SER A 156 1.82 18.05 -10.51
C SER A 156 0.96 17.97 -11.78
N GLU A 157 1.46 18.49 -12.90
CA GLU A 157 0.81 18.43 -14.20
C GLU A 157 0.89 17.03 -14.83
N GLU A 158 2.07 16.40 -14.82
CA GLU A 158 2.27 15.02 -15.29
C GLU A 158 1.44 14.03 -14.47
N LYS A 159 1.37 14.23 -13.14
CA LYS A 159 0.53 13.42 -12.26
C LYS A 159 -0.95 13.50 -12.66
N ARG A 160 -1.47 14.71 -12.90
CA ARG A 160 -2.85 14.92 -13.33
C ARG A 160 -3.12 14.29 -14.70
N LYS A 161 -2.18 14.37 -15.65
CA LYS A 161 -2.32 13.72 -16.97
C LYS A 161 -2.38 12.19 -16.84
N ASN A 162 -1.49 11.60 -16.04
CA ASN A 162 -1.49 10.15 -15.80
C ASN A 162 -2.76 9.68 -15.08
N GLU A 163 -3.28 10.47 -14.15
CA GLU A 163 -4.58 10.19 -13.52
C GLU A 163 -5.72 10.23 -14.55
N LEU A 164 -5.75 11.24 -15.44
CA LEU A 164 -6.74 11.32 -16.50
C LEU A 164 -6.65 10.15 -17.49
N GLU A 165 -5.45 9.77 -17.90
CA GLU A 165 -5.24 8.61 -18.78
C GLU A 165 -5.74 7.31 -18.12
N SER A 166 -5.41 7.11 -16.84
CA SER A 166 -5.88 5.97 -16.04
C SER A 166 -7.40 5.92 -15.92
N ILE A 167 -8.05 7.07 -15.70
CA ILE A 167 -9.51 7.18 -15.62
C ILE A 167 -10.14 6.83 -16.97
N VAL A 168 -9.65 7.39 -18.08
CA VAL A 168 -10.17 7.08 -19.42
C VAL A 168 -10.01 5.60 -19.74
N SER A 169 -8.83 5.03 -19.45
CA SER A 169 -8.56 3.60 -19.59
C SER A 169 -9.55 2.75 -18.80
N SER A 170 -9.80 3.09 -17.53
CA SER A 170 -10.72 2.30 -16.69
C SER A 170 -12.16 2.34 -17.23
N ILE A 171 -12.65 3.51 -17.67
CA ILE A 171 -13.97 3.68 -18.29
C ILE A 171 -14.09 2.86 -19.58
N LEU A 172 -13.07 2.89 -20.43
CA LEU A 172 -13.05 2.13 -21.69
C LEU A 172 -13.20 0.63 -21.43
N TRP A 173 -12.38 0.06 -20.54
CA TRP A 173 -12.45 -1.37 -20.22
C TRP A 173 -13.77 -1.77 -19.56
N THR A 174 -14.29 -0.96 -18.63
CA THR A 174 -15.61 -1.23 -18.03
C THR A 174 -16.72 -1.18 -19.09
N SER A 175 -16.66 -0.24 -20.03
CA SER A 175 -17.62 -0.14 -21.13
C SER A 175 -17.53 -1.32 -22.09
N ILE A 176 -16.32 -1.77 -22.44
CA ILE A 176 -16.09 -2.95 -23.28
C ILE A 176 -16.70 -4.20 -22.64
N VAL A 177 -16.47 -4.40 -21.33
CA VAL A 177 -17.04 -5.55 -20.60
C VAL A 177 -18.56 -5.46 -20.53
N ALA A 178 -19.12 -4.27 -20.28
CA ALA A 178 -20.56 -4.07 -20.27
C ALA A 178 -21.19 -4.40 -21.63
N ILE A 179 -20.59 -3.92 -22.73
CA ILE A 179 -21.05 -4.21 -24.10
C ILE A 179 -20.90 -5.69 -24.41
N TYR A 180 -19.78 -6.32 -24.04
CA TYR A 180 -19.56 -7.76 -24.20
C TYR A 180 -20.66 -8.58 -23.51
N LEU A 181 -20.98 -8.25 -22.26
CA LEU A 181 -22.03 -8.93 -21.50
C LEU A 181 -23.41 -8.71 -22.14
N LEU A 182 -23.74 -7.48 -22.53
CA LEU A 182 -25.02 -7.18 -23.19
C LEU A 182 -25.18 -7.96 -24.50
N LEU A 183 -24.14 -7.99 -25.34
CA LEU A 183 -24.13 -8.75 -26.60
C LEU A 183 -24.17 -10.27 -26.37
N GLY A 184 -23.48 -10.76 -25.33
CA GLY A 184 -23.50 -12.17 -24.94
C GLY A 184 -24.89 -12.63 -24.50
N PHE A 185 -25.56 -11.86 -23.64
CA PHE A 185 -26.90 -12.20 -23.15
C PHE A 185 -28.00 -12.03 -24.21
N MET A 186 -27.90 -11.05 -25.10
CA MET A 186 -28.94 -10.82 -26.13
C MET A 186 -28.76 -11.69 -27.38
N GLY A 187 -27.52 -12.01 -27.75
CA GLY A 187 -27.22 -12.58 -29.07
C GLY A 187 -26.82 -14.05 -29.10
N ASP A 188 -26.52 -14.68 -27.96
CA ASP A 188 -25.92 -16.03 -27.90
C ASP A 188 -24.60 -16.16 -28.70
N LEU A 189 -23.99 -15.05 -29.14
CA LEU A 189 -22.74 -14.97 -29.91
C LEU A 189 -21.48 -15.02 -29.02
N TRP A 190 -21.50 -15.84 -27.96
CA TRP A 190 -20.38 -15.98 -27.02
C TRP A 190 -19.05 -16.35 -27.70
N SER A 191 -19.12 -17.06 -28.82
CA SER A 191 -17.99 -17.52 -29.61
C SER A 191 -17.35 -16.44 -30.49
N TYR A 192 -18.03 -15.32 -30.76
CA TYR A 192 -17.50 -14.22 -31.59
C TYR A 192 -17.30 -12.92 -30.81
N SER A 193 -18.00 -12.77 -29.68
CA SER A 193 -17.96 -11.56 -28.86
C SER A 193 -16.58 -11.26 -28.27
N TRP A 194 -15.69 -12.24 -28.17
CA TRP A 194 -14.31 -12.05 -27.69
C TRP A 194 -13.47 -11.11 -28.57
N ILE A 195 -13.82 -10.92 -29.85
CA ILE A 195 -13.14 -9.98 -30.76
C ILE A 195 -13.19 -8.54 -30.22
N ILE A 196 -14.20 -8.19 -29.42
CA ILE A 196 -14.32 -6.87 -28.79
C ILE A 196 -13.14 -6.55 -27.86
N PHE A 197 -12.50 -7.56 -27.26
CA PHE A 197 -11.33 -7.36 -26.41
C PHE A 197 -10.09 -7.00 -27.23
N ILE A 198 -9.94 -7.58 -28.43
CA ILE A 198 -8.86 -7.20 -29.37
C ILE A 198 -9.07 -5.75 -29.83
N ILE A 199 -10.30 -5.39 -30.20
CA ILE A 199 -10.66 -4.02 -30.57
C ILE A 199 -10.41 -3.07 -29.39
N GLY A 200 -10.78 -3.48 -28.18
CA GLY A 200 -10.54 -2.74 -26.94
C GLY A 200 -9.05 -2.47 -26.68
N ALA A 201 -8.20 -3.48 -26.85
CA ALA A 201 -6.76 -3.32 -26.73
C ALA A 201 -6.18 -2.36 -27.78
N ALA A 202 -6.70 -2.40 -29.02
CA ALA A 202 -6.32 -1.44 -30.06
C ALA A 202 -6.75 0.00 -29.69
N LEU A 203 -7.98 0.18 -29.20
CA LEU A 203 -8.49 1.48 -28.73
C LEU A 203 -7.67 2.04 -27.58
N GLN A 204 -7.24 1.19 -26.64
CA GLN A 204 -6.35 1.57 -25.54
C GLN A 204 -5.03 2.16 -26.06
N ASN A 205 -4.42 1.53 -27.06
CA ASN A 205 -3.18 2.02 -27.67
C ASN A 205 -3.39 3.37 -28.38
N ILE A 206 -4.55 3.57 -29.03
CA ILE A 206 -4.90 4.85 -29.66
C ILE A 206 -5.05 5.94 -28.59
N VAL A 207 -5.70 5.65 -27.47
CA VAL A 207 -5.86 6.60 -26.36
C VAL A 207 -4.49 7.01 -25.81
N HIS A 208 -3.61 6.04 -25.55
CA HIS A 208 -2.23 6.31 -25.10
C HIS A 208 -1.47 7.17 -26.13
N LEU A 209 -1.61 6.88 -27.42
CA LEU A 209 -0.97 7.64 -28.49
C LEU A 209 -1.49 9.09 -28.57
N VAL A 210 -2.80 9.30 -28.43
CA VAL A 210 -3.41 10.65 -28.46
C VAL A 210 -2.94 11.48 -27.27
N PHE A 211 -2.89 10.90 -26.07
CA PHE A 211 -2.37 11.59 -24.89
C PHE A 211 -0.88 11.94 -25.05
N LYS A 212 -0.09 11.03 -25.63
CA LYS A 212 1.34 11.25 -25.92
C LYS A 212 1.59 12.27 -27.04
N LEU A 213 0.69 12.38 -28.03
CA LEU A 213 0.79 13.36 -29.11
C LEU A 213 0.35 14.76 -28.69
N LYS A 214 -0.59 14.88 -27.75
CA LYS A 214 -1.00 16.16 -27.15
C LYS A 214 0.10 16.82 -26.30
N GLU A 215 1.22 16.13 -26.13
CA GLU A 215 2.39 16.56 -25.36
C GLU A 215 3.47 17.25 -26.21
N LYS A 216 3.35 17.21 -27.55
CA LYS A 216 4.15 18.02 -28.48
C LYS A 216 3.43 19.29 -28.90
#